data_AF-A0A0G1TYA1-F1
#
_entry.id   AF-A0A0G1TYA1-F1
#
_cell.length_a   1.000
_cell.length_b   1.000
_cell.length_c   1.000
_cell.angle_alpha   90.00
_cell.angle_beta   90.00
_cell.angle_gamma   90.00
#
_symmetry.space_group_name_H-M   'P 1'
#
loop_
_entity.id
_entity.type
_entity.pdbx_description
1 polymer ?
#
loop_
_entity_poly.entity_id
_entity_poly.type
_entity_poly.pdbx_seq_one_letter_code
_entity_poly.pdbx_strand_id
1 'polypeptide(L)'
;QLAVLFSGIVTLNLLLGIFNLAPIPPLDGSKVLFAFIPDRFFNFKLFLEQYGPMFLIFFIFFFGFIRIIFPIVSLAYYIIVGQPPLI
;
A
#
# COMPACT_ATOMS: atom_id res chain seq x y z
N GLN A 1 22.95 16.85 0.96
CA GLN A 1 23.23 15.43 1.31
C GLN A 1 22.28 14.95 2.41
N LEU A 2 22.23 15.58 3.60
CA LEU A 2 21.26 15.26 4.66
C LEU A 2 19.78 15.34 4.22
N ALA A 3 19.41 16.40 3.48
CA ALA A 3 18.04 16.55 2.98
C ALA A 3 17.60 15.40 2.04
N VAL A 4 18.50 14.90 1.20
CA VAL A 4 18.22 13.76 0.31
C VAL A 4 18.04 12.48 1.12
N LEU A 5 18.85 12.27 2.16
CA LEU A 5 18.70 11.13 3.06
C LEU A 5 17.35 11.16 3.80
N PHE A 6 16.98 12.29 4.41
CA PHE A 6 15.69 12.42 5.08
C PHE A 6 14.52 12.30 4.09
N SER A 7 14.64 12.87 2.90
CA SER A 7 13.65 12.67 1.83
C SER A 7 13.48 11.19 1.52
N GLY A 8 14.59 10.45 1.36
CA GLY A 8 14.58 9.00 1.15
C GLY A 8 13.85 8.24 2.26
N ILE A 9 14.16 8.56 3.53
CA ILE A 9 13.53 7.94 4.70
C ILE A 9 12.01 8.17 4.69
N VAL A 10 11.58 9.42 4.46
CA VAL A 10 10.14 9.76 4.45
C VAL A 10 9.45 9.04 3.29
N THR A 11 10.00 9.08 2.08
CA THR A 11 9.39 8.41 0.92
C THR A 11 9.30 6.91 1.11
N LEU A 12 10.33 6.24 1.65
CA LEU A 12 10.28 4.79 1.90
C LEU A 12 9.23 4.43 2.94
N ASN A 13 9.12 5.19 4.04
CA ASN A 13 8.08 4.95 5.05
C ASN A 13 6.68 5.19 4.49
N LEU A 14 6.47 6.26 3.72
CA LEU A 14 5.19 6.52 3.06
C LEU A 14 4.85 5.43 2.05
N LEU A 15 5.84 4.99 1.24
CA LEU A 15 5.68 3.91 0.28
C LEU A 15 5.25 2.61 0.96
N LEU A 16 5.98 2.18 2.00
CA LEU A 16 5.68 0.98 2.76
C LEU A 16 4.32 1.08 3.47
N GLY A 17 4.04 2.23 4.10
CA GLY A 17 2.77 2.47 4.79
C GLY A 17 1.57 2.43 3.86
N ILE A 18 1.62 3.19 2.75
CA ILE A 18 0.53 3.22 1.76
C ILE A 18 0.37 1.86 1.08
N PHE A 19 1.47 1.18 0.76
CA PHE A 19 1.41 -0.18 0.23
C PHE A 19 0.73 -1.13 1.21
N ASN A 20 1.10 -1.11 2.49
CA ASN A 20 0.48 -1.94 3.52
C ASN A 20 -1.00 -1.63 3.79
N LEU A 21 -1.50 -0.46 3.40
CA LEU A 21 -2.93 -0.13 3.49
C LEU A 21 -3.77 -0.72 2.35
N ALA A 22 -3.15 -1.27 1.31
CA ALA A 22 -3.91 -1.91 0.24
C ALA A 22 -4.70 -3.12 0.77
N PRO A 23 -5.99 -3.29 0.41
CA PRO A 23 -6.85 -4.33 0.95
C PRO A 23 -6.63 -5.69 0.26
N ILE A 24 -5.37 -6.16 0.24
CA ILE A 24 -4.95 -7.39 -0.44
C ILE A 24 -4.10 -8.22 0.54
N PRO A 25 -4.50 -9.45 0.91
CA PRO A 25 -3.67 -10.29 1.78
C PRO A 25 -2.30 -10.60 1.14
N PRO A 26 -1.21 -10.65 1.92
CA PRO A 26 -1.13 -10.62 3.38
C PRO A 26 -0.95 -9.22 3.99
N LEU A 27 -1.19 -8.14 3.23
CA LEU A 27 -0.96 -6.76 3.69
C LEU A 27 -1.90 -6.37 4.84
N ASP A 28 -1.47 -5.44 5.70
CA ASP A 28 -2.24 -5.06 6.89
C ASP A 28 -3.62 -4.47 6.56
N GLY A 29 -3.78 -3.83 5.41
CA GLY A 29 -5.06 -3.33 4.89
C GLY A 29 -6.09 -4.44 4.64
N SER A 30 -5.66 -5.68 4.42
CA SER A 30 -6.59 -6.81 4.31
C SER A 30 -7.22 -7.17 5.65
N LYS A 31 -6.52 -6.96 6.77
CA LYS A 31 -7.09 -7.15 8.11
C LYS A 31 -8.18 -6.11 8.39
N VAL A 32 -7.95 -4.86 7.96
CA VAL A 32 -8.96 -3.80 8.00
C VAL A 32 -10.17 -4.20 7.17
N LEU A 33 -9.96 -4.65 5.92
CA LEU A 33 -11.03 -5.17 5.08
C LEU A 33 -11.82 -6.29 5.78
N PHE A 34 -11.13 -7.26 6.36
CA PHE A 34 -11.76 -8.42 7.01
C PHE A 34 -12.56 -8.04 8.26
N ALA A 35 -12.19 -6.97 8.96
CA ALA A 35 -12.96 -6.42 10.07
C ALA A 35 -14.31 -5.85 9.63
N PHE A 36 -14.42 -5.36 8.38
CA PHE A 36 -15.68 -4.88 7.82
C PHE A 36 -16.52 -5.98 7.15
N ILE A 37 -15.94 -7.14 6.86
CA ILE A 37 -16.66 -8.26 6.23
C ILE A 37 -17.40 -9.06 7.32
N PRO A 38 -18.75 -9.17 7.26
CA PRO A 38 -19.53 -9.98 8.20
C PRO A 38 -19.19 -11.47 8.14
N ASP A 39 -19.35 -12.19 9.25
CA ASP A 39 -18.95 -13.60 9.36
C ASP A 39 -19.69 -14.57 8.45
N ARG A 40 -20.88 -14.21 7.96
CA ARG A 40 -21.59 -14.97 6.92
C ARG A 40 -20.79 -15.14 5.62
N PHE A 41 -19.78 -14.31 5.41
CA PHE A 41 -18.86 -14.38 4.27
C PHE A 41 -17.52 -15.02 4.62
N PHE A 42 -17.48 -15.93 5.60
CA PHE A 42 -16.27 -16.66 5.99
C PHE A 42 -15.54 -17.32 4.80
N ASN A 43 -16.27 -17.99 3.91
CA ASN A 43 -15.70 -18.61 2.71
C ASN A 43 -15.02 -17.59 1.78
N PHE A 44 -15.53 -16.35 1.73
CA PHE A 44 -14.91 -15.28 0.96
C PHE A 44 -13.64 -14.76 1.63
N LYS A 45 -13.60 -14.65 2.97
CA LYS A 45 -12.37 -14.34 3.72
C LYS A 45 -11.29 -15.39 3.42
N LEU A 46 -11.63 -16.67 3.50
CA LEU A 46 -10.70 -17.78 3.23
C LEU A 46 -10.19 -17.75 1.78
N PHE A 47 -11.07 -17.48 0.80
CA PHE A 47 -10.67 -17.32 -0.60
C PHE A 47 -9.67 -16.18 -0.77
N LEU A 48 -9.94 -15.01 -0.17
CA LEU A 48 -9.03 -13.87 -0.23
C LEU A 48 -7.69 -14.17 0.43
N GLU A 49 -7.66 -14.88 1.56
CA GLU A 49 -6.41 -15.30 2.20
C GLU A 49 -5.61 -16.28 1.33
N GLN A 50 -6.27 -17.27 0.75
CA GLN A 50 -5.64 -18.30 -0.07
C GLN A 50 -5.05 -17.72 -1.37
N TYR A 51 -5.80 -16.87 -2.06
CA TYR A 51 -5.40 -16.31 -3.36
C TYR A 51 -4.79 -14.91 -3.27
N GLY A 52 -4.78 -14.30 -2.07
CA GLY A 52 -4.25 -12.96 -1.80
C GLY A 52 -2.85 -12.72 -2.32
N PRO A 53 -1.87 -13.61 -2.02
CA PRO A 53 -0.51 -13.47 -2.56
C PRO A 53 -0.46 -13.41 -4.10
N MET A 54 -1.32 -14.19 -4.78
CA MET A 54 -1.40 -14.17 -6.24
C MET A 54 -2.01 -12.84 -6.74
N PHE A 55 -3.05 -12.34 -6.08
CA PHE A 55 -3.61 -11.02 -6.38
C PHE A 55 -2.60 -9.90 -6.11
N LEU A 56 -1.77 -10.03 -5.08
CA LEU A 56 -0.73 -9.05 -4.76
C LEU A 56 0.33 -9.01 -5.86
N ILE A 57 0.81 -10.16 -6.32
CA ILE A 57 1.73 -10.25 -7.45
C ILE A 57 1.09 -9.60 -8.68
N PHE A 58 -0.14 -9.97 -9.01
CA PHE A 58 -0.85 -9.37 -10.14
C PHE A 58 -0.99 -7.85 -10.00
N PHE A 59 -1.30 -7.36 -8.81
CA PHE A 59 -1.42 -5.93 -8.52
C PHE A 59 -0.11 -5.17 -8.77
N ILE A 60 1.01 -5.73 -8.30
CA ILE A 60 2.34 -5.12 -8.48
C ILE A 60 2.72 -5.03 -9.96
N PHE A 61 2.51 -6.10 -10.73
CA PHE A 61 2.97 -6.18 -12.12
C PHE A 61 2.00 -5.58 -13.15
N PHE A 62 0.69 -5.67 -12.94
CA PHE A 62 -0.31 -5.34 -13.97
C PHE A 62 -1.16 -4.09 -13.66
N PHE A 63 -1.63 -3.92 -12.42
CA PHE A 63 -2.57 -2.84 -12.08
C PHE A 63 -1.87 -1.53 -11.69
N GLY A 64 -0.66 -1.60 -11.15
CA GLY A 64 0.24 -0.46 -11.10
C GLY A 64 0.58 -0.01 -9.70
N PHE A 65 1.56 -0.68 -9.10
CA PHE A 65 2.37 -0.10 -8.04
C PHE A 65 2.84 1.32 -8.42
N ILE A 66 3.31 1.50 -9.65
CA ILE A 66 3.77 2.80 -10.15
C ILE A 66 2.59 3.74 -10.46
N ARG A 67 1.45 3.24 -10.91
CA ARG A 67 0.33 4.09 -11.37
C ARG A 67 -0.61 4.54 -10.25
N ILE A 68 -0.71 3.74 -9.18
CA ILE A 68 -1.63 3.99 -8.07
C ILE A 68 -0.85 4.40 -6.82
N ILE A 69 0.13 3.59 -6.39
CA ILE A 69 0.84 3.84 -5.13
C ILE A 69 1.72 5.08 -5.25
N PHE A 70 2.50 5.21 -6.33
CA PHE A 70 3.45 6.32 -6.45
C PHE A 70 2.79 7.71 -6.42
N PRO A 71 1.70 8.00 -7.16
CA PRO A 71 1.01 9.29 -7.04
C PRO A 71 0.47 9.59 -5.64
N ILE A 72 -0.05 8.56 -4.95
CA ILE A 72 -0.56 8.72 -3.57
C ILE A 72 0.60 9.01 -2.62
N VAL A 73 1.73 8.34 -2.78
CA VAL A 73 2.96 8.60 -2.00
C VAL A 73 3.48 10.00 -2.27
N SER A 74 3.58 10.43 -3.53
CA SER A 74 4.03 11.78 -3.89
C SER A 74 3.10 12.86 -3.35
N LEU A 75 1.79 12.65 -3.41
CA LEU A 75 0.79 13.56 -2.84
C LEU A 75 0.93 13.65 -1.31
N ALA A 76 0.98 12.50 -0.63
CA ALA A 76 1.15 12.45 0.83
C ALA A 76 2.47 13.11 1.25
N TYR A 77 3.56 12.84 0.53
CA TYR A 77 4.85 13.48 0.77
C TYR A 77 4.75 14.99 0.62
N TYR A 78 4.17 15.48 -0.47
CA TYR A 78 4.01 16.91 -0.72
C TYR A 78 3.19 17.59 0.37
N ILE A 79 2.11 16.97 0.84
CA ILE A 79 1.29 17.49 1.93
C ILE A 79 2.08 17.57 3.26
N ILE A 80 2.89 16.55 3.56
CA ILE A 80 3.61 16.46 4.83
C ILE A 80 4.86 17.34 4.85
N VAL A 81 5.63 17.35 3.76
CA VAL A 81 6.95 18.00 3.69
C VAL A 81 6.88 19.40 3.05
N GLY A 82 5.85 19.67 2.24
CA GLY A 82 5.64 20.96 1.56
C GLY A 82 6.42 21.14 0.25
N GLN A 83 7.15 20.12 -0.20
CA GLN A 83 7.91 20.12 -1.45
C GLN A 83 7.87 18.72 -2.09
N PRO A 84 8.14 18.58 -3.40
CA PRO A 84 8.24 17.26 -4.01
C PRO A 84 9.42 16.45 -3.45
N PRO A 85 9.36 15.10 -3.48
CA PRO A 85 10.47 14.25 -3.09
C PRO A 85 11.74 14.59 -3.86
N LEU A 86 12.88 14.63 -3.17
CA LEU A 86 14.19 14.95 -3.75
C LEU A 86 14.89 13.73 -4.37
N ILE A 87 14.14 12.66 -4.64
CA ILE A 87 14.61 11.32 -5.03
C ILE A 87 14.03 10.95 -6.39
#